data_AF-A0A847XP99-F1
#
_entry.id   AF-A0A847XP99-F1
#
_cell.length_a   1.000
_cell.length_b   1.000
_cell.length_c   1.000
_cell.angle_alpha   90.00
_cell.angle_beta   90.00
_cell.angle_gamma   90.00
#
_symmetry.space_group_name_H-M   'P 1'
#
loop_
_entity.id
_entity.type
_entity.pdbx_description
1 polymer ?
#
loop_
_entity_poly.entity_id
_entity_poly.type
_entity_poly.pdbx_seq_one_letter_code
_entity_poly.pdbx_strand_id
1 'polypeptide(L)' 'MGKFFRKIRNVYMFYYEGFRDMSWWGKRAWIIIIIKLIIIFAVLRIFFFPDFLRKNFDDDKQRSEYILDQITSLNEMYD' A
#
# COMPACT_ATOMS: atom_id res chain seq x y z
N MET A 1 -4.72 -32.48 -4.08
CA MET A 1 -5.04 -31.03 -3.95
C MET A 1 -5.98 -30.68 -2.80
N GLY A 2 -6.96 -31.49 -2.37
CA GLY A 2 -7.94 -31.09 -1.34
C GLY A 2 -7.41 -30.82 0.08
N LYS A 3 -6.28 -31.42 0.49
CA LYS A 3 -5.71 -31.23 1.84
C LYS A 3 -5.19 -29.79 2.07
N PHE A 4 -4.67 -29.15 1.02
CA PHE A 4 -4.15 -27.78 1.09
C PHE A 4 -5.28 -26.76 1.26
N PHE A 5 -6.32 -26.87 0.42
CA PHE A 5 -7.52 -26.05 0.53
C PHE A 5 -8.20 -26.18 1.91
N ARG A 6 -8.20 -27.38 2.49
CA ARG A 6 -8.72 -27.57 3.86
C ARG A 6 -7.88 -26.83 4.91
N LYS A 7 -6.55 -26.82 4.78
CA LYS A 7 -5.68 -26.06 5.71
C LYS A 7 -5.91 -24.55 5.59
N ILE A 8 -5.99 -24.01 4.36
CA ILE A 8 -6.30 -22.60 4.14
C ILE A 8 -7.65 -22.24 4.75
N ARG A 9 -8.68 -23.08 4.52
CA ARG A 9 -10.02 -22.87 5.08
C ARG A 9 -10.00 -22.85 6.62
N ASN A 10 -9.25 -23.75 7.24
CA ASN A 10 -9.14 -23.81 8.69
C ASN A 10 -8.42 -22.57 9.26
N VAL A 11 -7.36 -22.10 8.59
CA VAL A 11 -6.66 -20.87 8.99
C VAL A 11 -7.58 -19.67 8.86
N TYR A 12 -8.30 -19.54 7.73
CA TYR A 12 -9.28 -18.48 7.54
C TYR A 12 -10.36 -18.50 8.62
N MET A 13 -10.96 -19.67 8.89
CA MET A 13 -11.99 -19.80 9.92
C MET A 13 -11.46 -19.48 11.31
N PHE A 14 -10.22 -19.85 11.64
CA PHE A 14 -9.61 -19.49 12.91
C PHE A 14 -9.50 -17.97 13.11
N TYR A 15 -9.03 -17.24 12.09
CA TYR A 15 -8.96 -15.77 12.16
C TYR A 15 -10.36 -15.13 12.21
N TYR A 16 -11.29 -15.65 11.43
CA TYR A 16 -12.67 -15.17 11.41
C TYR A 16 -13.39 -15.39 12.75
N GLU A 17 -13.31 -16.60 13.29
CA GLU A 17 -13.87 -16.96 14.61
C GLU A 17 -13.20 -16.16 15.72
N GLY A 18 -11.87 -16.06 15.73
CA GLY A 18 -11.13 -15.27 16.71
C GLY A 18 -11.52 -13.78 16.70
N PHE A 19 -11.75 -13.21 15.51
CA PHE A 19 -12.20 -11.82 15.39
C PHE A 19 -13.69 -11.65 15.76
N ARG A 20 -14.54 -12.61 15.40
CA ARG A 20 -15.97 -12.61 15.73
C ARG A 20 -16.20 -12.76 17.23
N ASP A 21 -15.46 -13.65 17.88
CA ASP A 21 -15.60 -13.97 19.30
C ASP A 21 -14.84 -12.98 20.19
N MET A 22 -14.13 -12.03 19.59
CA MET A 22 -13.43 -10.95 20.28
C MET A 22 -14.42 -10.07 21.07
N SER A 23 -14.03 -9.73 22.31
CA SER A 23 -14.80 -8.85 23.18
C SER A 23 -15.00 -7.46 22.58
N TRP A 24 -16.02 -6.75 23.05
CA TRP A 24 -16.35 -5.39 22.57
C TRP A 24 -15.17 -4.42 22.61
N TRP A 25 -14.29 -4.58 23.61
CA TRP A 25 -13.06 -3.80 23.75
C TRP A 25 -12.04 -4.08 22.65
N GLY A 26 -11.85 -5.36 22.29
CA GLY A 26 -10.90 -5.75 21.24
C GLY A 26 -11.32 -5.29 19.85
N LYS A 27 -12.61 -5.39 19.53
CA LYS A 27 -13.17 -4.89 18.26
C LYS A 27 -12.98 -3.38 18.11
N ARG A 28 -13.23 -2.62 19.19
CA ARG A 28 -12.99 -1.16 19.22
C ARG A 28 -11.52 -0.81 19.04
N ALA A 29 -10.63 -1.53 19.71
CA ALA A 29 -9.18 -1.34 19.55
C ALA A 29 -8.74 -1.59 18.10
N TRP A 30 -9.27 -2.64 17.45
CA TRP A 30 -8.99 -2.93 16.04
C TRP A 30 -9.45 -1.81 15.11
N ILE A 31 -10.64 -1.24 15.32
CA ILE A 31 -11.12 -0.09 14.56
C ILE A 31 -10.18 1.11 14.75
N ILE A 32 -9.72 1.37 15.98
CA ILE A 32 -8.75 2.45 16.26
C ILE A 32 -7.44 2.21 15.50
N ILE A 33 -6.94 0.97 15.47
CA ILE A 33 -5.72 0.62 14.74
C ILE A 33 -5.91 0.87 13.23
N ILE A 34 -7.02 0.42 12.64
CA ILE A 34 -7.31 0.65 11.21
C ILE A 34 -7.34 2.15 10.89
N ILE A 35 -8.04 2.94 11.72
CA ILE A 35 -8.11 4.39 11.55
C ILE A 35 -6.70 5.00 11.62
N LYS A 36 -5.89 4.61 12.62
CA LYS A 36 -4.51 5.08 12.73
C LYS A 36 -3.66 4.71 11.51
N LEU A 37 -3.80 3.49 10.98
CA LEU A 37 -3.08 3.07 9.78
C LEU A 37 -3.46 3.92 8.56
N ILE A 38 -4.75 4.23 8.39
CA ILE A 38 -5.21 5.12 7.32
C ILE A 38 -4.63 6.53 7.50
N ILE A 39 -4.66 7.08 8.72
CA ILE A 39 -4.11 8.41 9.00
C ILE A 39 -2.60 8.45 8.75
N ILE A 40 -1.85 7.48 9.28
CA ILE A 40 -0.40 7.39 9.06
C ILE A 40 -0.10 7.25 7.58
N PHE A 41 -0.83 6.40 6.85
CA PHE A 41 -0.66 6.26 5.41
C PHE A 41 -0.95 7.57 4.67
N ALA A 42 -2.03 8.29 5.02
CA ALA A 42 -2.37 9.56 4.40
C ALA A 42 -1.31 10.64 4.68
N VAL A 43 -0.83 10.74 5.92
CA VAL A 43 0.26 11.65 6.30
C VAL A 43 1.54 11.29 5.52
N LEU A 44 1.97 10.02 5.56
CA LEU A 44 3.15 9.58 4.82
C LEU A 44 2.99 9.86 3.32
N ARG A 45 1.81 9.61 2.75
CA ARG A 45 1.52 9.91 1.34
C ARG A 45 1.70 11.39 1.04
N ILE A 46 1.14 12.29 1.84
CA ILE A 46 1.21 13.74 1.57
C ILE A 46 2.63 14.27 1.79
N PHE A 47 3.35 13.80 2.83
CA PHE A 47 4.67 14.31 3.19
C PHE A 47 5.81 13.67 2.37
N PHE A 48 5.77 12.36 2.11
CA PHE A 48 6.82 11.64 1.38
C PHE A 48 6.53 11.50 -0.12
N PHE A 49 5.27 11.64 -0.52
CA PHE A 49 4.86 11.61 -1.93
C PHE A 49 4.02 12.84 -2.28
N PRO A 50 4.53 14.08 -2.08
CA PRO A 50 3.90 15.24 -2.71
C PRO A 50 3.84 14.99 -4.23
N ASP A 51 2.89 15.60 -4.94
CA ASP A 51 2.77 15.51 -6.40
C ASP A 51 4.03 16.10 -7.07
N PHE A 52 5.13 15.33 -7.05
CA PHE A 52 6.45 15.67 -7.57
C PHE A 52 6.38 16.01 -9.06
N LEU A 53 5.44 15.37 -9.73
CA LEU A 53 5.20 15.46 -11.16
C LEU A 53 4.44 16.73 -11.58
N ARG A 54 3.56 17.28 -10.75
CA ARG A 54 2.75 18.45 -11.13
C ARG A 54 3.41 19.79 -10.85
N LYS A 55 4.50 19.84 -10.10
CA LYS A 55 5.08 21.12 -9.65
C LYS A 55 5.97 21.80 -10.69
N ASN A 56 6.42 21.07 -11.73
CA ASN A 56 7.44 21.55 -12.66
C ASN A 56 7.04 21.50 -14.16
N PHE A 57 5.90 20.90 -14.52
CA PHE A 57 5.51 20.73 -15.94
C PHE A 57 3.99 20.88 -16.11
N ASP A 58 3.58 21.76 -17.02
CA ASP A 58 2.16 22.01 -17.38
C ASP A 58 1.56 20.88 -18.24
N ASP A 59 2.40 20.08 -18.91
CA ASP A 59 1.99 19.01 -19.83
C ASP A 59 2.50 17.64 -19.39
N ASP A 60 1.57 16.69 -19.26
CA ASP A 60 1.84 15.33 -18.77
C ASP A 60 2.74 14.52 -19.73
N LYS A 61 2.72 14.82 -21.04
CA LYS A 61 3.55 14.14 -22.05
C LYS A 61 5.02 14.51 -21.94
N GLN A 62 5.34 15.81 -21.89
CA GLN A 62 6.73 16.27 -21.77
C GLN A 62 7.44 15.72 -20.53
N ARG A 63 6.70 15.57 -19.43
CA ARG A 63 7.22 15.02 -18.18
C ARG A 63 7.56 13.53 -18.28
N SER A 64 6.72 12.75 -18.97
CA SER A 64 6.99 11.33 -19.16
C SER A 64 8.22 11.11 -20.04
N GLU A 65 8.40 11.93 -21.08
CA GLU A 65 9.59 11.87 -21.95
C GLU A 65 10.87 12.23 -21.19
N TYR A 66 10.86 13.27 -20.35
CA TYR A 66 12.03 13.65 -19.54
C TYR A 66 12.47 12.54 -18.55
N ILE A 67 11.53 11.86 -17.91
CA ILE A 67 11.85 10.76 -16.98
C ILE A 67 12.39 9.55 -17.74
N LEU A 68 11.83 9.22 -18.90
CA LEU A 68 12.31 8.13 -19.75
C LEU A 68 13.75 8.38 -20.21
N ASP A 69 14.07 9.61 -20.59
CA ASP A 69 15.42 10.01 -21.01
C ASP A 69 16.44 9.88 -19.87
N GLN A 70 16.09 10.31 -18.66
CA GLN A 70 16.95 10.17 -17.47
C GLN A 70 17.18 8.70 -17.07
N ILE A 71 16.15 7.84 -17.12
CA ILE A 71 16.30 6.41 -16.77
C ILE A 71 17.11 5.67 -17.84
N THR A 72 16.93 6.00 -19.12
CA THR A 72 17.64 5.35 -20.22
C THR A 72 19.12 5.80 -20.25
N SER A 73 19.39 7.09 -20.08
CA SER A 73 20.77 7.62 -20.02
C SER A 73 21.57 7.12 -18.81
N LEU A 74 20.92 6.83 -17.68
CA LEU A 74 21.57 6.18 -16.54
C LEU A 74 21.96 4.72 -16.83
N ASN A 75 21.19 4.01 -17.65
CA ASN A 75 21.52 2.65 -18.08
C ASN A 75 22.74 2.62 -18.99
N GLU A 76 22.83 3.57 -19.93
CA GLU A 76 23.98 3.66 -20.86
C GLU A 76 25.29 4.12 -20.20
N MET A 77 25.24 4.79 -19.04
CA MET A 77 26.45 5.19 -18.29
C MET A 77 27.03 4.10 -17.38
N TYR A 78 26.25 3.06 -17.07
CA TYR A 78 26.64 1.97 -16.16
C TYR A 78 27.04 0.67 -16.88
N ASP A 79 26.82 0.60 -18.20
CA ASP A 79 27.30 -0.45 -19.12
C ASP A 79 28.62 -0.03 -19.80
#